data_AF-A0A1M5JP15-F1
#
_entry.id   AF-A0A1M5JP15-F1
#
_cell.length_a   1.000
_cell.length_b   1.000
_cell.length_c   1.000
_cell.angle_alpha   90.00
_cell.angle_beta   90.00
_cell.angle_gamma   90.00
#
_symmetry.space_group_name_H-M   'P 1'
#
loop_
_entity.id
_entity.type
_entity.pdbx_description
1 polymer ?
#
loop_
_entity_poly.entity_id
_entity_poly.type
_entity_poly.pdbx_seq_one_letter_code
_entity_poly.pdbx_strand_id
1 'polypeptide(L)' 'MKFIKDKEERRRDYIFQKDRLTKNTAKFVAVTLIVLVCAVAVSGIYFEI' A
#
# COMPACT_ATOMS: atom_id res chain seq x y z
N MET A 1 6.83 -24.22 -2.31
CA MET A 1 6.65 -22.77 -2.58
C MET A 1 7.77 -22.32 -3.50
N LYS A 2 7.45 -21.66 -4.62
CA LYS A 2 8.48 -21.07 -5.52
C LYS A 2 8.69 -19.60 -5.16
N PHE A 3 9.93 -19.13 -5.25
CA PHE A 3 10.30 -17.74 -4.96
C PHE A 3 9.91 -16.76 -6.07
N ILE A 4 9.90 -17.21 -7.34
CA ILE A 4 9.67 -16.39 -8.53
C ILE A 4 8.55 -17.02 -9.35
N LYS A 5 7.62 -16.18 -9.83
CA LYS A 5 6.51 -16.60 -10.70
C LYS A 5 7.03 -16.84 -12.13
N ASP A 6 6.91 -18.08 -12.61
CA ASP A 6 7.09 -18.42 -14.03
C ASP A 6 5.89 -17.94 -14.86
N LYS A 7 6.15 -17.49 -16.10
CA LYS A 7 5.11 -16.90 -16.98
C LYS A 7 3.98 -17.87 -17.34
N GLU A 8 4.23 -19.17 -17.36
CA GLU A 8 3.24 -20.21 -17.73
C GLU A 8 2.53 -20.84 -16.53
N GLU A 9 2.92 -20.52 -15.30
CA GLU A 9 2.43 -21.23 -14.12
C GLU A 9 1.10 -20.63 -13.59
N ARG A 10 0.01 -21.43 -13.63
CA ARG A 10 -1.34 -21.04 -13.18
C ARG A 10 -1.57 -21.12 -11.66
N ARG A 11 -0.64 -21.70 -10.90
CA ARG A 11 -0.72 -21.73 -9.43
C ARG A 11 -0.43 -20.35 -8.86
N ARG A 12 -1.08 -19.94 -7.78
CA ARG A 12 -0.94 -18.60 -7.17
C ARG A 12 -0.01 -18.56 -5.95
N ASP A 13 0.68 -19.66 -5.65
CA ASP A 13 1.30 -19.87 -4.35
C ASP A 13 2.78 -19.42 -4.32
N TYR A 14 3.03 -18.12 -4.53
CA TYR A 14 4.38 -17.53 -4.53
C TYR A 14 4.47 -16.27 -3.64
N ILE A 15 5.59 -16.14 -2.92
CA ILE A 15 5.83 -15.09 -1.91
C ILE A 15 5.79 -13.67 -2.50
N PHE A 16 6.34 -13.49 -3.70
CA PHE A 16 6.34 -12.19 -4.41
C PHE A 16 5.20 -12.11 -5.43
N GLN A 17 4.00 -12.52 -5.02
CA GLN A 17 2.83 -12.31 -5.84
C GLN A 17 2.63 -10.80 -6.01
N LYS A 18 2.86 -10.30 -7.23
CA LYS A 18 2.37 -8.99 -7.68
C LYS A 18 0.84 -9.07 -7.76
N ASP A 19 0.21 -9.31 -6.61
CA ASP A 19 -1.23 -9.38 -6.52
C ASP A 19 -1.76 -7.97 -6.72
N ARG A 20 -2.78 -7.86 -7.58
CA ARG A 20 -3.44 -6.58 -7.81
C ARG A 20 -4.06 -6.06 -6.52
N LEU A 21 -4.51 -6.95 -5.62
CA LEU A 21 -4.97 -6.57 -4.28
C LEU A 21 -3.81 -5.98 -3.46
N THR A 22 -2.68 -6.65 -3.34
CA THR A 22 -1.55 -6.14 -2.53
C THR A 22 -1.08 -4.76 -3.02
N LYS A 23 -0.98 -4.56 -4.33
CA LYS A 23 -0.62 -3.25 -4.90
C LYS A 23 -1.70 -2.19 -4.67
N ASN A 24 -2.97 -2.54 -4.81
CA ASN A 24 -4.08 -1.62 -4.59
C ASN A 24 -4.18 -1.23 -3.11
N THR A 25 -4.07 -2.19 -2.20
CA THR A 25 -4.08 -1.96 -0.75
C THR A 25 -2.89 -1.10 -0.35
N ALA A 26 -1.68 -1.39 -0.85
CA ALA A 26 -0.51 -0.57 -0.58
C ALA A 26 -0.69 0.88 -1.05
N LYS A 27 -1.25 1.08 -2.25
CA LYS A 27 -1.56 2.42 -2.76
C LYS A 27 -2.61 3.14 -1.91
N PHE A 28 -3.66 2.44 -1.50
CA PHE A 28 -4.69 2.99 -0.60
C PHE A 28 -4.09 3.44 0.74
N VAL A 29 -3.32 2.56 1.38
CA VAL A 29 -2.66 2.87 2.67
C VAL A 29 -1.73 4.07 2.54
N ALA A 30 -0.92 4.14 1.47
CA ALA A 30 -0.03 5.27 1.24
C ALA A 30 -0.78 6.60 1.12
N VAL A 31 -1.89 6.63 0.37
CA VAL A 31 -2.72 7.82 0.21
C VAL A 31 -3.34 8.23 1.55
N THR A 32 -3.89 7.27 2.30
CA THR A 32 -4.48 7.53 3.62
C THR A 32 -3.46 8.11 4.60
N LEU A 33 -2.23 7.60 4.61
CA LEU A 33 -1.17 8.13 5.47
C LEU A 33 -0.83 9.59 5.13
N ILE A 34 -0.74 9.94 3.85
CA ILE A 34 -0.49 11.32 3.43
C ILE A 34 -1.61 12.24 3.92
N VAL A 35 -2.87 11.83 3.77
CA VAL A 35 -4.03 12.60 4.24
C VAL A 35 -3.98 12.82 5.75
N LEU A 36 -3.65 11.79 6.53
CA LEU A 36 -3.54 11.90 7.99
C LEU A 36 -2.42 12.85 8.41
N VAL A 37 -1.25 12.78 7.76
CA VAL A 37 -0.14 13.69 8.04
C VAL A 37 -0.55 15.15 7.76
N CYS A 38 -1.21 15.40 6.63
CA CYS A 38 -1.72 16.73 6.30
C CYS A 38 -2.75 17.22 7.33
N ALA A 39 -3.67 16.36 7.76
CA ALA A 39 -4.68 16.71 8.76
C ALA A 39 -4.04 17.08 10.11
N VAL A 40 -3.04 16.31 10.55
CA VAL A 40 -2.29 16.62 11.78
C VAL A 40 -1.55 17.95 11.65
N ALA A 41 -0.86 18.18 10.53
CA ALA A 41 -0.12 19.42 10.30
C ALA A 41 -1.04 20.65 10.31
N VAL A 42 -2.19 20.58 9.62
CA VAL A 42 -3.20 21.66 9.64
C VAL A 42 -3.78 21.85 11.04
N SER A 43 -4.07 20.77 11.76
CA SER A 43 -4.57 20.88 13.13
C SER A 43 -3.57 21.57 14.06
N GLY A 44 -2.27 21.28 13.92
CA GLY A 44 -1.22 21.91 14.73
C GLY A 44 -1.17 23.42 14.50
N ILE A 45 -1.23 23.84 13.23
CA ILE A 45 -1.28 25.27 12.88
C ILE A 45 -2.58 25.92 13.38
N TYR A 46 -3.72 25.24 13.22
CA TYR A 46 -5.02 25.77 13.64
C TYR A 46 -5.15 25.91 15.16
N PHE A 47 -4.47 25.07 15.95
CA PHE A 47 -4.44 25.19 17.41
C PHE A 47 -3.38 26.17 17.93
N GLU A 48 -2.42 26.59 17.09
CA GLU A 48 -1.40 27.58 17.44
C GLU A 48 -1.85 29.03 17.15
N ILE A 49 -2.88 29.21 16.31
CA ILE A 49 -3.59 30.48 16.05
C ILE A 49 -4.71 30.68 17.07
#